data_AF-A0A8J5HCW9-F1
#
_entry.id   AF-A0A8J5HCW9-F1
#
_cell.length_a   1.000
_cell.length_b   1.000
_cell.length_c   1.000
_cell.angle_alpha   90.00
_cell.angle_beta   90.00
_cell.angle_gamma   90.00
#
_symmetry.space_group_name_H-M   'P 1'
#
loop_
_entity.id
_entity.type
_entity.pdbx_description
1 polymer ?
#
loop_
_entity_poly.entity_id
_entity_poly.type
_entity_poly.pdbx_seq_one_letter_code
_entity_poly.pdbx_strand_id
1 'polypeptide(L)'
;MLFNIHVYIVFISDVRNVHHAGQPMPGEEQEDIVMTSTQNNLLNTKCPLTGKPVTELQNPVRCMDCKHIYEKEPVIHYISTKKPHPRCLVAGCPKILQVGRVVCDALLTREIDEMRLA
;
A
#
# COMPACT_ATOMS: atom_id res chain seq x y z
N MET A 1 7.16 10.65 2.79
CA MET A 1 6.08 10.28 3.75
C MET A 1 5.29 11.49 4.25
N LEU A 2 5.03 12.51 3.41
CA LEU A 2 4.23 13.65 3.85
C LEU A 2 2.76 13.27 4.07
N PHE A 3 2.25 12.26 3.34
CA PHE A 3 0.81 11.98 3.29
C PHE A 3 0.22 11.45 4.61
N ASN A 4 0.92 10.58 5.36
CA ASN A 4 0.35 10.02 6.61
C ASN A 4 0.50 10.94 7.81
N ILE A 5 1.57 11.73 7.89
CA ILE A 5 1.70 12.80 8.89
C ILE A 5 0.71 13.91 8.58
N HIS A 6 0.56 14.30 7.32
CA HIS A 6 -0.45 15.28 6.92
C HIS A 6 -1.86 14.78 7.24
N VAL A 7 -2.18 13.49 7.03
CA VAL A 7 -3.50 12.94 7.39
C VAL A 7 -3.71 12.89 8.91
N TYR A 8 -2.71 12.55 9.72
CA TYR A 8 -2.85 12.53 11.18
C TYR A 8 -2.93 13.94 11.77
N ILE A 9 -2.08 14.87 11.32
CA ILE A 9 -2.14 16.29 11.71
C ILE A 9 -3.47 16.91 11.26
N VAL A 10 -3.90 16.66 10.02
CA VAL A 10 -5.21 17.11 9.52
C VAL A 10 -6.32 16.54 10.38
N PHE A 11 -6.31 15.24 10.66
CA PHE A 11 -7.33 14.60 11.51
C PHE A 11 -7.41 15.23 12.90
N ILE A 12 -6.28 15.41 13.60
CA ILE A 12 -6.26 16.07 14.91
C ILE A 12 -6.72 17.52 14.81
N SER A 13 -6.32 18.25 13.77
CA SER A 13 -6.73 19.65 13.58
C SER A 13 -8.22 19.80 13.29
N ASP A 14 -8.81 18.87 12.54
CA ASP A 14 -10.24 18.86 12.18
C ASP A 14 -11.09 18.50 13.41
N VAL A 15 -10.69 17.47 14.16
CA VAL A 15 -11.35 17.08 15.43
C VAL A 15 -11.27 18.21 16.46
N ARG A 16 -10.16 18.95 16.52
CA ARG A 16 -9.99 20.10 17.42
C ARG A 16 -10.82 21.32 16.99
N ASN A 17 -11.08 21.49 15.69
CA ASN A 17 -11.88 22.58 15.15
C ASN A 17 -13.37 22.46 15.53
N VAL A 18 -13.88 21.24 15.74
CA VAL A 18 -15.30 21.02 16.06
C VAL A 18 -15.60 21.19 17.56
N HIS A 19 -14.63 20.99 18.45
CA HIS A 19 -14.89 20.93 19.90
C HIS A 19 -14.09 21.91 20.79
N HIS A 20 -12.98 22.49 20.32
CA HIS A 20 -12.09 23.32 21.18
C HIS A 20 -11.45 24.53 20.47
N ALA A 21 -12.20 25.20 19.60
CA ALA A 21 -11.72 26.40 18.90
C ALA A 21 -11.32 27.51 19.91
N GLY A 22 -10.03 27.88 19.93
CA GLY A 22 -9.52 29.02 20.72
C GLY A 22 -8.70 28.68 21.97
N GLN A 23 -8.56 27.39 22.35
CA GLN A 23 -7.66 27.02 23.45
C GLN A 23 -6.26 26.66 22.92
N PRO A 24 -5.16 27.22 23.48
CA PRO A 24 -3.81 26.74 23.19
C PRO A 24 -3.70 25.26 23.58
N MET A 25 -2.94 24.49 22.81
CA MET A 25 -2.68 23.07 23.11
C MET A 25 -2.12 22.96 24.53
N PRO A 26 -2.75 22.21 25.45
CA PRO A 26 -2.13 21.92 26.74
C PRO A 26 -1.05 20.85 26.52
N GLY A 27 0.18 21.13 26.94
CA GLY A 27 1.29 20.18 26.98
C GLY A 27 2.30 20.34 25.86
N GLU A 28 3.13 21.40 25.92
CA GLU A 28 4.45 21.42 25.27
C GLU A 28 5.44 20.59 26.11
N GLU A 29 5.16 19.29 26.26
CA GLU A 29 6.17 18.32 26.65
C GLU A 29 6.60 17.65 25.35
N GLN A 30 7.72 18.11 24.80
CA GLN A 30 8.35 17.54 23.62
C GLN A 30 8.81 16.11 23.94
N GLU A 31 7.90 15.15 23.89
CA GLU A 31 8.29 13.80 23.50
C GLU A 31 8.65 13.88 22.02
N ASP A 32 9.94 13.93 21.73
CA ASP A 32 10.47 13.72 20.38
C ASP A 32 9.93 12.38 19.87
N ILE A 33 8.84 12.41 19.10
CA ILE A 33 8.33 11.25 18.39
C ILE A 33 9.34 10.95 17.29
N VAL A 34 10.38 10.20 17.63
CA VAL A 34 11.32 9.64 16.67
C VAL A 34 10.54 8.64 15.83
N MET A 35 10.13 9.07 14.63
CA MET A 35 9.51 8.20 13.64
C MET A 35 10.55 7.23 13.06
N THR A 36 10.85 6.15 13.78
CA THR A 36 11.67 5.01 13.32
C THR A 36 10.89 4.02 12.46
N SER A 37 9.77 4.44 11.86
CA SER A 37 8.95 3.52 11.09
C SER A 37 9.23 3.68 9.60
N THR A 38 10.11 2.85 9.07
CA THR A 38 10.18 2.51 7.64
C THR A 38 8.87 1.80 7.25
N GLN A 39 7.75 2.53 7.22
CA GLN A 39 6.44 1.96 6.90
C GLN A 39 6.35 1.75 5.39
N ASN A 40 6.69 0.53 5.01
CA ASN A 40 6.49 0.03 3.67
C ASN A 40 4.98 -0.02 3.35
N ASN A 41 4.49 0.78 2.40
CA ASN A 41 3.05 0.88 2.07
C ASN A 41 2.49 -0.33 1.30
N LEU A 42 3.29 -1.40 1.14
CA LEU A 42 2.89 -2.58 0.39
C LEU A 42 1.98 -3.47 1.22
N LEU A 43 0.82 -3.83 0.69
CA LEU A 43 -0.17 -4.66 1.40
C LEU A 43 0.21 -6.14 1.49
N ASN A 44 1.24 -6.57 0.77
CA ASN A 44 1.74 -7.94 0.80
C ASN A 44 3.26 -7.95 0.64
N THR A 45 3.93 -8.90 1.32
CA THR A 45 5.39 -9.08 1.28
C THR A 45 5.83 -10.14 0.28
N LYS A 46 4.90 -10.97 -0.20
CA LYS A 46 5.10 -12.02 -1.20
C LYS A 46 4.02 -11.96 -2.26
N CYS A 47 4.36 -12.31 -3.51
CA CYS A 47 3.39 -12.50 -4.58
C CYS A 47 2.41 -13.62 -4.21
N PRO A 48 1.10 -13.37 -4.13
CA PRO A 48 0.11 -14.39 -3.74
C PRO A 48 -0.03 -15.54 -4.73
N LEU A 49 0.48 -15.37 -5.95
CA LEU A 49 0.42 -16.38 -7.01
C LEU A 49 1.69 -17.24 -7.09
N THR A 50 2.88 -16.61 -7.00
CA THR A 50 4.15 -17.31 -7.18
C THR A 50 4.88 -17.59 -5.87
N GLY A 51 4.47 -16.97 -4.76
CA GLY A 51 5.11 -17.09 -3.45
C GLY A 51 6.44 -16.35 -3.30
N LYS A 52 7.01 -15.82 -4.41
CA LYS A 52 8.24 -15.03 -4.38
C LYS A 52 8.09 -13.78 -3.52
N PRO A 53 9.12 -13.37 -2.77
CA PRO A 53 9.09 -12.10 -2.07
C PRO A 53 8.98 -10.93 -3.05
N VAL A 54 8.30 -9.85 -2.64
CA VAL A 54 8.04 -8.70 -3.51
C VAL A 54 9.32 -8.04 -4.02
N THR A 55 10.39 -8.09 -3.21
CA THR A 55 11.74 -7.62 -3.56
C THR A 55 12.40 -8.42 -4.69
N GLU A 56 11.95 -9.64 -4.99
CA GLU A 56 12.53 -10.53 -6.02
C GLU A 56 11.64 -10.69 -7.25
N LEU A 57 10.53 -9.96 -7.36
CA LEU A 57 9.62 -10.08 -8.50
C LEU A 57 10.24 -9.50 -9.76
N GLN A 58 10.09 -10.23 -10.87
CA GLN A 58 10.40 -9.71 -12.19
C GLN A 58 9.18 -8.97 -12.75
N ASN A 59 9.35 -7.69 -13.11
CA ASN A 59 8.26 -6.83 -13.56
C ASN A 59 7.08 -6.82 -12.56
N PRO A 60 7.25 -6.24 -11.36
CA PRO A 60 6.18 -6.18 -10.37
C PRO A 60 5.01 -5.35 -10.90
N VAL A 61 3.79 -5.81 -10.62
CA VAL A 61 2.55 -5.12 -10.97
C VAL A 61 1.61 -5.11 -9.78
N ARG A 62 0.81 -4.06 -9.66
CA ARG A 62 -0.15 -3.82 -8.59
C ARG A 62 -1.56 -3.76 -9.18
N CYS A 63 -2.50 -4.44 -8.52
CA CYS A 63 -3.92 -4.29 -8.83
C CYS A 63 -4.42 -2.93 -8.33
N MET A 64 -5.04 -2.13 -9.19
CA MET A 64 -5.58 -0.81 -8.82
C MET A 64 -6.80 -0.89 -7.90
N ASP A 65 -7.49 -2.03 -7.86
CA ASP A 65 -8.71 -2.21 -7.04
C ASP A 65 -8.45 -2.70 -5.62
N CYS A 66 -7.35 -3.44 -5.39
CA CYS A 66 -7.00 -4.00 -4.08
C CYS A 66 -5.56 -3.74 -3.63
N LYS A 67 -4.74 -3.07 -4.44
CA LYS A 67 -3.32 -2.75 -4.19
C LYS A 67 -2.39 -3.94 -3.95
N HIS A 68 -2.85 -5.19 -4.14
CA HIS A 68 -1.99 -6.36 -4.04
C HIS A 68 -1.04 -6.49 -5.24
N ILE A 69 0.17 -6.97 -4.94
CA ILE A 69 1.31 -7.00 -5.86
C ILE A 69 1.55 -8.41 -6.36
N TYR A 70 1.81 -8.52 -7.66
CA TYR A 70 2.04 -9.76 -8.37
C TYR A 70 3.25 -9.66 -9.31
N GLU A 71 3.74 -10.82 -9.75
CA GLU A 71 4.62 -10.93 -10.91
C GLU A 71 3.79 -10.82 -12.20
N LYS A 72 4.20 -9.98 -13.15
CA LYS A 72 3.39 -9.61 -14.34
C LYS A 72 2.99 -10.80 -15.21
N GLU A 73 3.94 -11.60 -15.67
CA GLU A 73 3.63 -12.69 -16.60
C GLU A 73 2.71 -13.74 -15.97
N PRO A 74 2.98 -14.24 -14.74
CA PRO A 74 2.09 -15.20 -14.08
C PRO A 74 0.69 -14.66 -13.84
N VAL A 75 0.53 -13.40 -13.42
CA VAL A 75 -0.80 -12.85 -13.12
C VAL A 75 -1.61 -12.62 -14.37
N ILE A 76 -1.00 -12.15 -15.46
CA ILE A 76 -1.69 -12.01 -16.76
C ILE A 76 -2.15 -13.39 -17.25
N HIS A 77 -1.28 -14.40 -17.15
CA HIS A 77 -1.65 -15.79 -17.49
C HIS A 77 -2.80 -16.31 -16.63
N TYR A 78 -2.75 -16.11 -15.31
CA TYR A 78 -3.83 -16.47 -14.38
C TYR A 78 -5.17 -15.82 -14.78
N ILE A 79 -5.18 -14.50 -15.04
CA ILE A 79 -6.39 -13.77 -15.43
C ILE A 79 -6.95 -14.32 -16.74
N SER A 80 -6.09 -14.64 -17.70
CA SER A 80 -6.51 -15.16 -19.00
C SER A 80 -7.14 -16.56 -18.94
N THR A 81 -6.68 -17.40 -18.01
CA THR A 81 -7.08 -18.82 -17.88
C THR A 81 -8.25 -19.04 -16.91
N LYS A 82 -8.40 -18.21 -15.87
CA LYS A 82 -9.44 -18.35 -14.82
C LYS A 82 -10.72 -17.54 -15.11
N LYS A 83 -11.25 -17.67 -16.32
CA LYS A 83 -12.56 -17.10 -16.70
C LYS A 83 -13.73 -17.86 -16.03
N PRO A 84 -14.87 -17.21 -15.74
CA PRO A 84 -15.20 -15.81 -16.04
C PRO A 84 -14.71 -14.79 -15.00
N HIS A 85 -14.36 -15.21 -13.77
CA HIS A 85 -14.08 -14.30 -12.65
C HIS A 85 -12.77 -14.66 -11.94
N PRO A 86 -11.60 -14.27 -12.48
CA PRO A 86 -10.32 -14.49 -11.82
C PRO A 86 -10.23 -13.60 -10.57
N ARG A 87 -10.38 -14.18 -9.38
CA ARG A 87 -10.36 -13.44 -8.11
C ARG A 87 -8.92 -13.16 -7.63
N CYS A 88 -8.78 -12.11 -6.83
CA CYS A 88 -7.57 -11.87 -6.06
C CYS A 88 -7.24 -13.09 -5.19
N LEU A 89 -5.97 -13.53 -5.20
CA LEU A 89 -5.52 -14.71 -4.44
C LEU A 89 -5.16 -14.40 -2.98
N VAL A 90 -5.28 -13.14 -2.54
CA VAL A 90 -5.12 -12.80 -1.12
C VAL A 90 -6.37 -13.21 -0.35
N ALA A 91 -6.19 -13.95 0.74
CA ALA A 91 -7.27 -14.42 1.59
C ALA A 91 -8.18 -13.24 2.02
N GLY A 92 -9.48 -13.41 1.85
CA GLY A 92 -10.49 -12.40 2.21
C GLY A 92 -10.64 -11.23 1.23
N CYS A 93 -9.85 -11.15 0.15
CA CYS A 93 -10.01 -10.10 -0.84
C CYS A 93 -11.10 -10.45 -1.88
N PRO A 94 -12.22 -9.69 -1.97
CA PRO A 94 -13.32 -10.02 -2.87
C PRO A 94 -13.12 -9.53 -4.31
N LYS A 95 -12.01 -8.82 -4.60
CA LYS A 95 -11.81 -8.16 -5.89
C LYS A 95 -11.53 -9.16 -7.02
N ILE A 96 -12.06 -8.87 -8.19
CA ILE A 96 -11.80 -9.59 -9.44
C ILE A 96 -10.66 -8.88 -10.17
N LEU A 97 -9.65 -9.65 -10.57
CA LEU A 97 -8.49 -9.16 -11.31
C LEU A 97 -8.85 -8.95 -12.78
N GLN A 98 -8.35 -7.87 -13.36
CA GLN A 98 -8.51 -7.56 -14.77
C GLN A 98 -7.17 -7.13 -15.35
N VAL A 99 -6.87 -7.54 -16.59
CA VAL A 99 -5.57 -7.23 -17.23
C VAL A 99 -5.33 -5.71 -17.26
N GLY A 100 -6.34 -4.90 -17.59
CA GLY A 100 -6.24 -3.45 -17.61
C GLY A 100 -6.19 -2.77 -16.22
N ARG A 101 -6.36 -3.52 -15.14
CA ARG A 101 -6.34 -3.03 -13.74
C ARG A 101 -5.12 -3.50 -12.98
N VAL A 102 -4.26 -4.32 -13.59
CA VAL A 102 -3.00 -4.80 -13.00
C VAL A 102 -1.85 -4.12 -13.75
N VAL A 103 -1.25 -3.12 -13.12
CA VAL A 103 -0.29 -2.21 -13.77
C VAL A 103 0.97 -2.03 -12.92
N CYS A 104 2.09 -1.71 -13.54
CA CYS A 104 3.27 -1.25 -12.83
C CYS A 104 3.17 0.28 -12.72
N ASP A 105 2.88 0.79 -11.52
CA ASP A 105 2.84 2.23 -11.26
C ASP A 105 4.21 2.75 -10.79
N ALA A 106 4.49 4.04 -11.03
CA ALA A 106 5.80 4.63 -10.71
C ALA A 106 6.13 4.61 -9.20
N LEU A 107 5.12 4.56 -8.33
CA LEU A 107 5.34 4.48 -6.88
C LEU A 107 5.70 3.06 -6.46
N LEU A 108 5.08 2.05 -7.06
CA LEU A 108 5.35 0.62 -6.78
C LEU A 108 6.85 0.31 -6.94
N THR A 109 7.49 0.75 -8.01
CA THR A 109 8.93 0.51 -8.22
C THR A 109 9.74 1.14 -7.09
N ARG A 110 9.48 2.39 -6.74
CA ARG A 110 10.21 3.10 -5.68
C ARG A 110 10.03 2.44 -4.31
N GLU A 111 8.81 2.05 -3.97
CA GLU A 111 8.50 1.38 -2.70
C GLU A 111 9.21 0.02 -2.60
N ILE A 112 9.30 -0.74 -3.70
CA ILE A 112 10.04 -2.00 -3.73
C ILE A 112 11.54 -1.77 -3.63
N ASP A 113 12.07 -0.73 -4.28
CA ASP A 113 13.50 -0.41 -4.21
C ASP A 113 13.90 0.09 -2.82
N GLU A 114 13.06 0.89 -2.16
CA GLU A 114 13.23 1.29 -0.77
C GLU A 114 13.31 0.06 0.17
N MET A 115 12.49 -0.98 -0.06
CA MET A 115 12.58 -2.24 0.70
C MET A 115 13.85 -3.03 0.44
N ARG A 116 14.44 -2.95 -0.76
CA ARG A 116 15.67 -3.69 -1.11
C ARG A 116 16.91 -3.10 -0.46
N LEU A 117 16.84 -1.82 -0.11
CA LEU A 117 17.92 -1.06 0.52
C LEU A 117 17.83 -1.07 2.05
N ALA A 118 16.72 -1.55 2.62
CA ALA A 118 16.47 -1.70 4.04
C ALA A 118 16.94 -3.08 4.55
#